data_AF-A0A538DBY8-F1
#
_entry.id   AF-A0A538DBY8-F1
#
_cell.length_a   1.000
_cell.length_b   1.000
_cell.length_c   1.000
_cell.angle_alpha   90.00
_cell.angle_beta   90.00
_cell.angle_gamma   90.00
#
_symmetry.space_group_name_H-M   'P 1'
#
loop_
_entity.id
_entity.type
_entity.pdbx_description
1 polymer ?
#
loop_
_entity_poly.entity_id
_entity_poly.type
_entity_poly.pdbx_seq_one_letter_code
_entity_poly.pdbx_strand_id
1 'polypeptide(L)'
;MAATALTRNGISEATPVEIRRRIGAALIDWTICVVAYVVVSIPLGLIEGFGFALRSESSTAAPGRVVTLLAQIAVLLPTLLYFTLGLREGHTLGMAAFDFKTLDARDGKPPGIVRSLVRSLVSVAFGAAVVLAYMGHSAEHTYWSHYERTIYVLALIVTGIVVVDKAFVPAHRSGRALTDRLFRLVRVTGAAGDTDRGLSDWLDRRVGR
;
A
#
# COMPACT_ATOMS: atom_id res chain seq x y z
N MET A 1 -17.43 -17.06 -12.49
CA MET A 1 -18.00 -16.05 -13.41
C MET A 1 -16.84 -15.39 -14.12
N ALA A 2 -16.69 -15.69 -15.40
CA ALA A 2 -15.63 -15.15 -16.23
C ALA A 2 -15.97 -13.70 -16.59
N ALA A 3 -15.06 -12.76 -16.33
CA ALA A 3 -15.15 -11.42 -16.87
C ALA A 3 -14.93 -11.52 -18.40
N THR A 4 -16.04 -11.52 -19.14
CA THR A 4 -16.05 -11.40 -20.59
C THR A 4 -15.51 -10.02 -20.96
N ALA A 5 -14.30 -9.98 -21.51
CA ALA A 5 -13.80 -8.78 -22.18
C ALA A 5 -14.67 -8.54 -23.42
N LEU A 6 -15.65 -7.64 -23.31
CA LEU A 6 -16.43 -7.18 -24.45
C LEU A 6 -15.54 -6.28 -25.30
N THR A 7 -14.89 -6.86 -26.30
CA THR A 7 -14.30 -6.12 -27.41
C THR A 7 -15.43 -5.65 -28.33
N ARG A 8 -16.05 -4.51 -28.00
CA ARG A 8 -16.90 -3.80 -28.95
C ARG A 8 -16.00 -2.90 -29.80
N ASN A 9 -15.80 -3.27 -31.07
CA ASN A 9 -15.13 -2.48 -32.11
C ASN A 9 -13.60 -2.27 -31.98
N GLY A 10 -12.86 -3.20 -31.35
CA GLY A 10 -11.40 -3.09 -31.26
C GLY A 10 -10.87 -2.02 -30.28
N ILE A 11 -11.77 -1.42 -29.49
CA ILE A 11 -11.43 -0.47 -28.42
C ILE A 11 -11.43 -1.23 -27.10
N SER A 12 -10.27 -1.31 -26.44
CA SER A 12 -10.14 -1.86 -25.09
C SER A 12 -10.92 -0.97 -24.11
N GLU A 13 -12.16 -1.34 -23.77
CA GLU A 13 -12.92 -0.64 -22.74
C GLU A 13 -12.26 -0.87 -21.37
N ALA A 14 -11.91 0.22 -20.69
CA ALA A 14 -11.39 0.18 -19.32
C ALA A 14 -12.46 -0.35 -18.36
N THR A 15 -12.44 -1.66 -18.10
CA THR A 15 -13.35 -2.27 -17.13
C THR A 15 -12.81 -2.13 -15.70
N PRO A 16 -13.68 -1.86 -14.71
CA PRO A 16 -13.26 -1.78 -13.32
C PRO A 16 -12.72 -3.13 -12.86
N VAL A 17 -11.53 -3.13 -12.25
CA VAL A 17 -10.87 -4.36 -11.77
C VAL A 17 -11.70 -5.02 -10.67
N GLU A 18 -11.99 -6.31 -10.84
CA GLU A 18 -12.69 -7.13 -9.85
C GLU A 18 -11.97 -7.18 -8.50
N ILE A 19 -12.74 -7.26 -7.40
CA ILE A 19 -12.18 -7.27 -6.04
C ILE A 19 -11.20 -8.44 -5.81
N ARG A 20 -11.48 -9.61 -6.40
CA ARG A 20 -10.62 -10.81 -6.27
C ARG A 20 -9.21 -10.58 -6.82
N ARG A 21 -9.11 -9.95 -8.00
CA ARG A 21 -7.82 -9.59 -8.61
C ARG A 21 -7.06 -8.57 -7.78
N ARG A 22 -7.78 -7.61 -7.18
CA ARG A 22 -7.17 -6.62 -6.28
C ARG A 22 -6.63 -7.25 -4.99
N ILE A 23 -7.37 -8.20 -4.42
CA ILE A 23 -6.93 -8.96 -3.25
C ILE A 23 -5.70 -9.80 -3.61
N GLY A 24 -5.75 -10.52 -4.73
CA GLY A 24 -4.61 -11.32 -5.21
C GLY A 24 -3.35 -10.48 -5.41
N ALA A 25 -3.46 -9.34 -6.11
CA ALA A 25 -2.34 -8.42 -6.29
C ALA A 25 -1.80 -7.90 -4.95
N ALA A 26 -2.68 -7.52 -4.02
CA ALA A 26 -2.27 -7.08 -2.69
C ALA A 26 -1.56 -8.17 -1.90
N LEU A 27 -1.99 -9.44 -2.00
CA LEU A 27 -1.32 -10.56 -1.36
C LEU A 27 0.09 -10.76 -1.91
N ILE A 28 0.28 -10.68 -3.23
CA ILE A 28 1.62 -10.75 -3.84
C ILE A 28 2.49 -9.59 -3.38
N ASP A 29 2.00 -8.36 -3.48
CA ASP A 29 2.74 -7.16 -3.08
C ASP A 29 3.18 -7.23 -1.62
N TRP A 30 2.27 -7.56 -0.70
CA TRP A 30 2.60 -7.66 0.72
C TRP A 30 3.51 -8.84 1.03
N THR A 31 3.40 -9.97 0.31
CA THR A 31 4.35 -11.08 0.46
C THR A 31 5.77 -10.63 0.09
N ILE A 32 5.92 -9.91 -1.03
CA ILE A 32 7.21 -9.34 -1.44
C ILE A 32 7.74 -8.37 -0.38
N CYS A 33 6.88 -7.47 0.13
CA CYS A 33 7.28 -6.52 1.17
C CYS A 33 7.68 -7.21 2.49
N VAL A 34 6.99 -8.27 2.89
CA VAL A 34 7.34 -9.06 4.09
C VAL A 34 8.68 -9.76 3.91
N VAL A 35 8.92 -10.38 2.76
CA VAL A 35 10.22 -11.02 2.46
C VAL A 35 11.34 -9.97 2.47
N ALA A 36 11.15 -8.82 1.83
CA ALA A 36 12.12 -7.73 1.83
C ALA A 36 12.37 -7.19 3.26
N TYR A 37 11.31 -7.02 4.05
CA TYR A 37 11.40 -6.62 5.46
C TYR A 37 12.26 -7.61 6.26
N VAL A 38 12.00 -8.92 6.15
CA VAL A 38 12.76 -9.95 6.86
C VAL A 38 14.23 -9.91 6.46
N VAL A 39 14.52 -9.88 5.16
CA VAL A 39 15.91 -9.85 4.65
C VAL A 39 16.66 -8.61 5.15
N VAL A 40 16.04 -7.43 5.12
CA VAL A 40 16.66 -6.17 5.54
C VAL A 40 16.73 -6.05 7.07
N SER A 41 15.83 -6.69 7.81
CA SER A 41 15.84 -6.68 9.27
C SER A 41 17.05 -7.40 9.87
N ILE A 42 17.65 -8.38 9.18
CA ILE A 42 18.84 -9.10 9.68
C ILE A 42 20.04 -8.16 9.87
N PRO A 43 20.56 -7.47 8.83
CA PRO A 43 21.67 -6.56 9.00
C PRO A 43 21.29 -5.33 9.84
N LEU A 44 20.05 -4.82 9.73
CA LEU A 44 19.62 -3.68 10.54
C LEU A 44 19.50 -4.02 12.03
N GLY A 45 19.15 -5.26 12.37
CA GLY A 45 19.14 -5.75 13.75
C GLY A 45 20.53 -5.77 14.37
N LEU A 46 21.58 -6.04 13.58
CA LEU A 46 22.97 -5.90 14.05
C LEU A 46 23.33 -4.43 14.35
N ILE A 47 22.91 -3.50 13.48
CA ILE A 47 23.10 -2.06 13.68
C ILE A 47 22.30 -1.58 14.91
N GLU A 48 21.09 -2.10 15.11
CA GLU A 48 20.28 -1.82 16.28
C GLU A 48 20.95 -2.32 17.56
N GLY A 49 21.50 -3.55 17.55
CA GLY A 49 22.31 -4.10 18.64
C GLY A 49 23.54 -3.25 18.96
N PHE A 50 24.23 -2.74 17.95
CA PHE A 50 25.32 -1.78 18.14
C PHE A 50 24.84 -0.45 18.76
N GLY A 51 23.67 0.03 18.33
CA GLY A 51 22.99 1.17 18.95
C GLY A 51 22.72 0.95 20.44
N PHE A 52 22.27 -0.24 20.84
CA PHE A 52 22.08 -0.59 22.24
C PHE A 52 23.38 -0.60 23.04
N ALA A 53 24.46 -1.19 22.51
CA ALA A 53 25.77 -1.19 23.16
C ALA A 53 26.33 0.23 23.36
N LEU A 54 26.17 1.11 22.37
CA LEU A 54 26.55 2.53 22.49
C LEU A 54 25.77 3.28 23.57
N ARG A 55 24.51 2.89 23.84
CA ARG A 55 23.71 3.51 24.91
C ARG A 55 24.22 3.15 26.29
N SER A 56 24.76 1.95 26.48
CA SER A 56 25.32 1.55 27.78
C SER A 56 26.67 2.22 28.09
N GLU A 57 27.43 2.59 27.07
CA GLU A 57 28.77 3.18 27.24
C GLU A 57 28.76 4.72 27.25
N SER A 58 27.78 5.36 26.61
CA SER A 58 27.74 6.83 26.49
C SER A 58 27.04 7.50 27.67
N SER A 59 27.64 8.59 28.19
CA SER A 59 27.09 9.37 29.31
C SER A 59 25.73 10.01 29.01
N THR A 60 25.41 10.28 27.74
CA THR A 60 24.16 10.91 27.32
C THR A 60 23.15 9.93 26.71
N ALA A 61 23.55 8.70 26.39
CA ALA A 61 22.78 7.69 25.63
C ALA A 61 22.23 8.16 24.27
N ALA A 62 22.45 9.42 23.87
CA ALA A 62 21.92 10.03 22.66
C ALA A 62 22.42 9.36 21.36
N PRO A 63 23.72 9.10 21.16
CA PRO A 63 24.19 8.53 19.89
C PRO A 63 23.60 7.15 19.63
N GLY A 64 23.54 6.28 20.65
CA GLY A 64 22.97 4.95 20.48
C GLY A 64 21.44 4.97 20.27
N ARG A 65 20.69 5.93 20.83
CA ARG A 65 19.27 6.13 20.50
C ARG A 65 19.08 6.52 19.03
N VAL A 66 19.90 7.43 18.52
CA VAL A 66 19.83 7.87 17.11
C VAL A 66 20.10 6.69 16.18
N VAL A 67 21.13 5.89 16.45
CA VAL A 67 21.45 4.69 15.65
C VAL A 67 20.28 3.70 15.65
N THR A 68 19.70 3.42 16.82
CA THR A 68 18.54 2.53 16.98
C THR A 68 17.35 3.03 16.15
N LEU A 69 17.01 4.33 16.27
CA LEU A 69 15.91 4.94 15.53
C LEU A 69 16.13 4.93 14.01
N LEU A 70 17.34 5.20 13.55
CA LEU A 70 17.67 5.16 12.13
C LEU A 70 17.56 3.75 11.57
N ALA A 71 18.00 2.72 12.31
CA ALA A 71 17.83 1.32 11.92
C ALA A 71 16.34 0.96 11.80
N GLN A 72 15.52 1.37 12.76
CA GLN A 72 14.06 1.13 12.74
C GLN A 72 13.36 1.87 11.59
N ILE A 73 13.78 3.09 11.25
CA ILE A 73 13.22 3.80 10.08
C ILE A 73 13.68 3.12 8.78
N ALA A 74 14.95 2.72 8.71
CA ALA A 74 15.53 2.10 7.53
C ALA A 74 14.86 0.78 7.15
N VAL A 75 14.32 0.02 8.12
CA VAL A 75 13.62 -1.23 7.84
C VAL A 75 12.34 -1.04 7.01
N LEU A 76 11.74 0.16 7.05
CA LEU A 76 10.52 0.49 6.32
C LEU A 76 10.80 1.01 4.90
N LEU A 77 12.04 1.43 4.62
CA LEU A 77 12.42 2.01 3.33
C LEU A 77 12.18 1.07 2.14
N PRO A 78 12.50 -0.23 2.18
CA PRO A 78 12.26 -1.13 1.05
C PRO A 78 10.78 -1.17 0.65
N THR A 79 9.87 -1.29 1.62
CA THR A 79 8.42 -1.29 1.40
C THR A 79 7.95 0.05 0.81
N LEU A 80 8.45 1.15 1.37
CA LEU A 80 8.10 2.50 0.92
C LEU A 80 8.58 2.76 -0.52
N LEU A 81 9.82 2.38 -0.84
CA LEU A 81 10.39 2.51 -2.18
C LEU A 81 9.67 1.62 -3.18
N TYR A 82 9.38 0.36 -2.81
CA TYR A 82 8.65 -0.59 -3.64
C TYR A 82 7.31 -0.02 -4.11
N PHE A 83 6.47 0.42 -3.18
CA PHE A 83 5.18 1.01 -3.54
C PHE A 83 5.34 2.33 -4.28
N THR A 84 6.31 3.17 -3.91
CA THR A 84 6.47 4.50 -4.54
C THR A 84 6.90 4.38 -5.99
N LEU A 85 7.88 3.52 -6.27
CA LEU A 85 8.37 3.30 -7.63
C LEU A 85 7.35 2.54 -8.48
N GLY A 86 6.73 1.49 -7.95
CA GLY A 86 5.69 0.75 -8.67
C GLY A 86 4.47 1.63 -8.99
N LEU A 87 3.96 2.38 -8.00
CA LEU A 87 2.82 3.27 -8.24
C LEU A 87 3.19 4.41 -9.20
N ARG A 88 4.42 4.93 -9.18
CA ARG A 88 4.89 5.92 -10.17
C ARG A 88 4.79 5.40 -11.60
N GLU A 89 5.01 4.10 -11.82
CA GLU A 89 4.84 3.45 -13.13
C GLU A 89 3.39 3.01 -13.40
N GLY A 90 2.51 3.22 -12.42
CA GLY A 90 1.10 2.82 -12.48
C GLY A 90 0.87 1.36 -12.13
N HIS A 91 1.88 0.57 -11.77
CA HIS A 91 1.71 -0.82 -11.36
C HIS A 91 2.82 -1.29 -10.42
N THR A 92 2.43 -2.03 -9.40
CA THR A 92 3.35 -2.88 -8.62
C THR A 92 3.47 -4.25 -9.31
N LEU A 93 4.39 -5.08 -8.86
CA LEU A 93 4.56 -6.43 -9.41
C LEU A 93 3.29 -7.28 -9.23
N GLY A 94 2.58 -7.16 -8.10
CA GLY A 94 1.31 -7.82 -7.89
C GLY A 94 0.23 -7.30 -8.84
N MET A 95 0.18 -6.00 -9.14
CA MET A 95 -0.75 -5.47 -10.13
C MET A 95 -0.43 -5.95 -11.55
N ALA A 96 0.85 -6.03 -11.89
CA ALA A 96 1.33 -6.57 -13.15
C ALA A 96 0.95 -8.06 -13.30
N ALA A 97 1.07 -8.86 -12.23
CA ALA A 97 0.68 -10.27 -12.23
C ALA A 97 -0.82 -10.51 -12.49
N PHE A 98 -1.67 -9.50 -12.29
CA PHE A 98 -3.12 -9.57 -12.52
C PHE A 98 -3.60 -8.65 -13.67
N ASP A 99 -2.68 -8.15 -14.48
CA ASP A 99 -2.92 -7.32 -15.68
C ASP A 99 -3.79 -6.08 -15.44
N PHE A 100 -3.47 -5.32 -14.40
CA PHE A 100 -4.11 -4.02 -14.19
C PHE A 100 -3.13 -2.92 -13.77
N LYS A 101 -3.53 -1.67 -14.02
CA LYS A 101 -2.75 -0.48 -13.67
C LYS A 101 -3.59 0.51 -12.89
N THR A 102 -2.93 1.36 -12.12
CA THR A 102 -3.45 2.51 -11.40
C THR A 102 -3.06 3.78 -12.13
N LEU A 103 -4.05 4.56 -12.54
CA LEU A 103 -3.89 5.79 -13.32
C LEU A 103 -4.65 6.94 -12.65
N ASP A 104 -4.24 8.17 -12.91
CA ASP A 104 -4.99 9.37 -12.51
C ASP A 104 -6.28 9.47 -13.34
N ALA A 105 -7.38 9.77 -12.65
CA ALA A 105 -8.70 9.91 -13.26
C ALA A 105 -8.83 11.12 -14.18
N ARG A 106 -7.90 12.09 -14.15
CA ARG A 106 -7.99 13.33 -14.94
C ARG A 106 -7.37 13.20 -16.32
N ASP A 107 -6.14 12.71 -16.37
CA ASP A 107 -5.30 12.69 -17.57
C ASP A 107 -4.94 11.27 -18.01
N GLY A 108 -5.37 10.25 -17.25
CA GLY A 108 -5.12 8.86 -17.57
C GLY A 108 -3.66 8.43 -17.40
N LYS A 109 -2.80 9.28 -16.84
CA LYS A 109 -1.38 9.01 -16.67
C LYS A 109 -1.10 8.31 -15.33
N PRO A 110 0.05 7.63 -15.19
CA PRO A 110 0.49 7.15 -13.89
C PRO A 110 0.59 8.29 -12.86
N PRO A 111 0.32 8.03 -11.57
CA PRO A 111 0.44 9.05 -10.55
C PRO A 111 1.89 9.54 -10.43
N GLY A 112 2.06 10.87 -10.41
CA GLY A 112 3.37 11.48 -10.23
C GLY A 112 4.03 11.11 -8.89
N ILE A 113 5.36 11.29 -8.79
CA ILE A 113 6.20 10.82 -7.68
C ILE A 113 5.68 11.22 -6.29
N VAL A 114 5.22 12.47 -6.13
CA VAL A 114 4.72 12.98 -4.84
C VAL A 114 3.46 12.24 -4.42
N ARG A 115 2.51 12.04 -5.35
CA ARG A 115 1.25 11.33 -5.04
C ARG A 115 1.51 9.87 -4.76
N SER A 116 2.42 9.24 -5.49
CA SER A 116 2.87 7.87 -5.25
C SER A 116 3.51 7.73 -3.88
N LEU A 117 4.41 8.64 -3.48
CA LEU A 117 5.03 8.64 -2.16
C LEU A 117 4.02 8.77 -1.02
N VAL A 118 3.11 9.74 -1.10
CA VAL A 118 2.05 9.92 -0.08
C VAL A 118 1.18 8.67 0.01
N ARG A 119 0.85 8.05 -1.12
CA ARG A 119 0.06 6.81 -1.14
C ARG A 119 0.83 5.62 -0.57
N SER A 120 2.14 5.54 -0.81
CA SER A 120 3.00 4.52 -0.20
C SER A 120 3.05 4.68 1.32
N LEU A 121 3.19 5.91 1.82
CA LEU A 121 3.15 6.21 3.25
C LEU A 121 1.84 5.75 3.89
N VAL A 122 0.70 6.05 3.26
CA VAL A 122 -0.61 5.58 3.71
C VAL A 122 -0.69 4.05 3.70
N SER A 123 -0.16 3.41 2.66
CA SER A 123 -0.18 1.95 2.53
C SER A 123 0.69 1.26 3.60
N VAL A 124 1.88 1.82 3.88
CA VAL A 124 2.76 1.36 4.96
C VAL A 124 2.10 1.55 6.32
N ALA A 125 1.49 2.71 6.57
CA ALA A 125 0.77 2.97 7.82
C ALA A 125 -0.39 1.99 8.03
N PHE A 126 -1.14 1.69 6.97
CA PHE A 126 -2.22 0.71 7.01
C PHE A 126 -1.72 -0.71 7.27
N GLY A 127 -0.65 -1.15 6.59
CA GLY A 127 -0.06 -2.46 6.84
C GLY A 127 0.50 -2.59 8.25
N ALA A 128 1.22 -1.56 8.74
CA ALA A 128 1.74 -1.51 10.10
C ALA A 128 0.61 -1.59 11.13
N ALA A 129 -0.49 -0.85 10.93
CA ALA A 129 -1.66 -0.92 11.81
C ALA A 129 -2.28 -2.31 11.85
N VAL A 130 -2.41 -3.00 10.71
CA VAL A 130 -2.94 -4.37 10.65
C VAL A 130 -2.05 -5.34 11.42
N VAL A 131 -0.72 -5.24 11.23
CA VAL A 131 0.25 -6.09 11.94
C VAL A 131 0.21 -5.81 13.44
N LEU A 132 0.21 -4.54 13.86
CA LEU A 132 0.14 -4.17 15.27
C LEU A 132 -1.18 -4.59 15.92
N ALA A 133 -2.29 -4.47 15.21
CA ALA A 133 -3.59 -4.95 15.68
C ALA A 133 -3.61 -6.48 15.85
N TYR A 134 -3.03 -7.22 14.88
CA TYR A 134 -2.91 -8.67 14.98
C TYR A 134 -2.03 -9.09 16.17
N MET A 135 -0.81 -8.53 16.27
CA MET A 135 0.14 -8.84 17.34
C MET A 135 -0.39 -8.44 18.72
N GLY A 136 -1.05 -7.28 18.81
CA GLY A 136 -1.69 -6.85 20.04
C GLY A 136 -2.81 -7.80 20.44
N HIS A 137 -3.64 -8.24 19.49
CA HIS A 137 -4.74 -9.17 19.78
C HIS A 137 -4.26 -10.56 20.24
N SER A 138 -3.11 -11.02 19.76
CA SER A 138 -2.54 -12.32 20.14
C SER A 138 -1.69 -12.28 21.42
N ALA A 139 -1.41 -11.10 21.98
CA ALA A 139 -0.56 -10.95 23.15
C ALA A 139 -1.35 -10.93 24.46
N GLU A 140 -0.70 -11.32 25.56
CA GLU A 140 -1.29 -11.25 26.88
C GLU A 140 -1.39 -9.79 27.37
N HIS A 141 -2.59 -9.35 27.75
CA HIS A 141 -2.87 -7.95 28.10
C HIS A 141 -2.64 -7.58 29.57
N THR A 142 -2.35 -8.56 30.43
CA THR A 142 -2.31 -8.43 31.90
C THR A 142 -1.34 -7.33 32.37
N TYR A 143 -0.21 -7.16 31.68
CA TYR A 143 0.87 -6.25 32.08
C TYR A 143 1.05 -5.05 31.15
N TRP A 144 0.08 -4.78 30.27
CA TRP A 144 0.22 -3.68 29.33
C TRP A 144 0.21 -2.33 30.04
N SER A 145 1.23 -1.55 29.76
CA SER A 145 1.29 -0.12 30.06
C SER A 145 0.16 0.64 29.33
N HIS A 146 -0.17 1.83 29.81
CA HIS A 146 -1.11 2.73 29.14
C HIS A 146 -0.66 3.03 27.69
N TYR A 147 0.64 3.14 27.47
CA TYR A 147 1.23 3.40 26.17
C TYR A 147 0.95 2.27 25.16
N GLU A 148 1.18 1.01 25.55
CA GLU A 148 0.91 -0.17 24.70
C GLU A 148 -0.57 -0.31 24.36
N ARG A 149 -1.45 -0.12 25.36
CA ARG A 149 -2.91 -0.09 25.13
C ARG A 149 -3.31 0.98 24.12
N THR A 150 -2.72 2.17 24.22
CA THR A 150 -3.02 3.28 23.31
C THR A 150 -2.60 2.94 21.88
N ILE A 151 -1.39 2.41 21.68
CA ILE A 151 -0.90 1.97 20.37
C ILE A 151 -1.84 0.90 19.78
N TYR A 152 -2.22 -0.09 20.57
CA TYR A 152 -3.11 -1.16 20.13
C TYR A 152 -4.49 -0.62 19.70
N VAL A 153 -5.10 0.24 20.51
CA VAL A 153 -6.40 0.85 20.17
C VAL A 153 -6.31 1.69 18.90
N LEU A 154 -5.26 2.49 18.73
CA LEU A 154 -5.03 3.25 17.50
C LEU A 154 -4.85 2.32 16.29
N ALA A 155 -4.09 1.23 16.44
CA ALA A 155 -3.91 0.24 15.39
C ALA A 155 -5.24 -0.44 15.00
N LEU A 156 -6.11 -0.76 15.97
CA LEU A 156 -7.46 -1.28 15.71
C LEU A 156 -8.33 -0.27 14.94
N ILE A 157 -8.33 1.01 15.35
CA ILE A 157 -9.09 2.06 14.67
C ILE A 157 -8.63 2.19 13.21
N VAL A 158 -7.32 2.29 12.98
CA VAL A 158 -6.77 2.40 11.63
C VAL A 158 -7.09 1.13 10.82
N THR A 159 -6.97 -0.05 11.40
CA THR A 159 -7.36 -1.32 10.74
C THR A 159 -8.84 -1.33 10.36
N GLY A 160 -9.72 -0.85 11.24
CA GLY A 160 -11.14 -0.68 10.94
C GLY A 160 -11.38 0.25 9.75
N ILE A 161 -10.64 1.36 9.66
CA ILE A 161 -10.68 2.28 8.50
C ILE A 161 -10.25 1.55 7.23
N VAL A 162 -9.23 0.69 7.26
CA VAL A 162 -8.81 -0.12 6.11
C VAL A 162 -9.92 -1.07 5.66
N VAL A 163 -10.57 -1.77 6.59
CA VAL A 163 -11.68 -2.67 6.29
C VAL A 163 -12.82 -1.91 5.64
N VAL A 164 -13.20 -0.75 6.18
CA VAL A 164 -14.23 0.13 5.61
C VAL A 164 -13.82 0.60 4.21
N ASP A 165 -12.59 1.08 4.02
CA ASP A 165 -12.06 1.52 2.72
C ASP A 165 -12.21 0.45 1.63
N LYS A 166 -11.95 -0.82 1.98
CA LYS A 166 -12.08 -1.96 1.05
C LYS A 166 -13.52 -2.44 0.87
N ALA A 167 -14.34 -2.40 1.92
CA ALA A 167 -15.76 -2.74 1.85
C ALA A 167 -16.56 -1.80 0.92
N PHE A 168 -16.10 -0.56 0.73
CA PHE A 168 -16.69 0.39 -0.21
C PHE A 168 -16.51 0.02 -1.70
N VAL A 169 -15.55 -0.86 -2.03
CA VAL A 169 -15.27 -1.26 -3.42
C VAL A 169 -16.46 -1.98 -4.07
N PRO A 170 -17.02 -3.05 -3.48
CA PRO A 170 -18.20 -3.72 -4.04
C PRO A 170 -19.50 -2.92 -3.88
N ALA A 171 -19.61 -2.08 -2.85
CA ALA A 171 -20.83 -1.34 -2.53
C ALA A 171 -21.15 -0.21 -3.53
N HIS A 172 -20.17 0.24 -4.31
CA HIS A 172 -20.33 1.44 -5.15
C HIS A 172 -20.13 1.16 -6.63
N ARG A 173 -21.04 1.68 -7.48
CA ARG A 173 -21.03 1.55 -8.95
C ARG A 173 -19.73 1.99 -9.65
N SER A 174 -18.84 2.70 -8.95
CA SER A 174 -17.55 3.14 -9.50
C SER A 174 -16.43 2.12 -9.29
N GLY A 175 -16.62 1.12 -8.41
CA GLY A 175 -15.58 0.16 -8.05
C GLY A 175 -14.32 0.78 -7.44
N ARG A 176 -14.41 2.00 -6.88
CA ARG A 176 -13.27 2.74 -6.30
C ARG A 176 -13.29 2.65 -4.78
N ALA A 177 -12.15 2.31 -4.17
CA ALA A 177 -11.94 2.43 -2.73
C ALA A 177 -12.00 3.91 -2.29
N LEU A 178 -12.24 4.16 -1.01
CA LEU A 178 -12.34 5.52 -0.47
C LEU A 178 -11.03 6.30 -0.63
N THR A 179 -9.90 5.63 -0.39
CA THR A 179 -8.54 6.10 -0.65
C THR A 179 -8.30 6.37 -2.14
N ASP A 180 -8.78 5.51 -3.03
CA ASP A 180 -8.68 5.74 -4.48
C ASP A 180 -9.46 7.00 -4.90
N ARG A 181 -10.56 7.34 -4.23
CA ARG A 181 -11.27 8.61 -4.47
C ARG A 181 -10.51 9.81 -3.95
N LEU A 182 -9.97 9.72 -2.74
CA LEU A 182 -9.17 10.78 -2.13
C LEU A 182 -7.99 11.19 -3.03
N PHE A 183 -7.31 10.19 -3.61
CA PHE A 183 -6.19 10.40 -4.53
C PHE A 183 -6.59 10.53 -6.01
N ARG A 184 -7.89 10.46 -6.30
CA ARG A 184 -8.47 10.53 -7.66
C ARG A 184 -7.84 9.52 -8.62
N LEU A 185 -7.66 8.29 -8.15
CA LEU A 185 -7.08 7.19 -8.91
C LEU A 185 -8.15 6.24 -9.43
N VAL A 186 -7.86 5.63 -10.57
CA VAL A 186 -8.67 4.59 -11.19
C VAL A 186 -7.80 3.38 -11.44
N ARG A 187 -8.33 2.20 -11.19
CA ARG A 187 -7.68 0.94 -11.56
C ARG A 187 -8.37 0.37 -12.78
N VAL A 188 -7.60 0.07 -13.82
CA VAL A 188 -8.11 -0.38 -15.11
C VAL A 188 -7.43 -1.68 -15.53
N THR A 189 -8.21 -2.62 -16.04
CA THR A 189 -7.72 -3.86 -16.69
C THR A 189 -7.38 -3.56 -18.14
N GLY A 190 -6.27 -4.11 -18.65
CA GLY A 190 -5.88 -3.95 -20.05
C GLY A 190 -4.41 -3.57 -20.19
N ALA A 191 -3.70 -4.40 -20.95
CA ALA A 191 -2.26 -4.58 -21.06
C ALA A 191 -1.38 -3.32 -21.04
N ALA A 192 -0.15 -3.55 -20.58
CA ALA A 192 0.86 -2.58 -20.23
C ALA A 192 1.43 -1.67 -21.34
N GLY A 193 0.78 -1.55 -22.51
CA GLY A 193 1.32 -0.80 -23.66
C GLY A 193 0.34 -0.04 -24.55
N ASP A 194 -0.99 -0.09 -24.34
CA ASP A 194 -1.95 0.46 -25.33
C ASP A 194 -3.09 1.30 -24.71
N THR A 195 -2.91 1.76 -23.45
CA THR A 195 -3.97 2.35 -22.62
C THR A 195 -4.34 3.79 -22.94
N ASP A 196 -3.55 4.52 -23.73
CA ASP A 196 -3.80 5.94 -23.98
C ASP A 196 -5.07 6.20 -24.81
N ARG A 197 -5.47 5.26 -25.69
CA ARG A 197 -6.65 5.43 -26.56
C ARG A 197 -7.97 4.99 -25.92
N GLY A 198 -7.97 3.92 -25.12
CA GLY A 198 -9.22 3.41 -24.51
C GLY A 198 -9.69 4.20 -23.29
N LEU A 199 -8.78 4.94 -22.63
CA LEU A 199 -9.05 5.64 -21.39
C LEU A 199 -9.65 7.03 -21.59
N SER A 200 -9.24 7.78 -22.63
CA SER A 200 -9.85 9.07 -22.99
C SER A 200 -11.33 8.91 -23.29
N ASP A 201 -11.68 7.94 -24.14
CA ASP A 201 -13.06 7.64 -24.53
C ASP A 201 -13.92 7.17 -23.34
N TRP A 202 -13.31 6.54 -22.34
CA TRP A 202 -13.99 6.14 -21.11
C TRP A 202 -14.20 7.33 -20.16
N LEU A 203 -13.21 8.22 -20.06
CA LEU A 203 -13.29 9.44 -19.26
C LEU A 203 -14.34 10.41 -19.84
N ASP A 204 -14.33 10.63 -21.15
CA ASP A 204 -15.28 11.52 -21.84
C ASP A 204 -16.72 11.04 -21.67
N ARG A 205 -16.97 9.73 -21.76
CA ARG A 205 -18.29 9.13 -21.51
C ARG A 205 -18.80 9.31 -20.07
N ARG A 206 -17.92 9.56 -19.10
CA ARG A 206 -18.29 9.76 -17.69
C ARG A 206 -18.29 11.21 -17.23
N VAL A 207 -17.50 12.08 -17.84
CA VAL A 207 -17.49 13.52 -17.54
C VAL A 207 -18.65 14.23 -18.26
N GLY A 208 -19.13 13.69 -19.37
CA GLY A 208 -20.33 14.17 -20.08
C GLY A 208 -21.67 13.75 -19.47
N ARG A 209 -21.71 13.16 -18.27
CA ARG A 209 -22.93 12.83 -17.51
C ARG A 209 -22.87 13.44 -16.13
#